data_AF-A0A520URG4-F1
#
_entry.id   AF-A0A520URG4-F1
#
_cell.length_a   1.000
_cell.length_b   1.000
_cell.length_c   1.000
_cell.angle_alpha   90.00
_cell.angle_beta   90.00
_cell.angle_gamma   90.00
#
_symmetry.space_group_name_H-M   'P 1'
#
loop_
_entity.id
_entity.type
_entity.pdbx_description
1 polymer ?
#
loop_
_entity_poly.entity_id
_entity_poly.type
_entity_poly.pdbx_seq_one_letter_code
_entity_poly.pdbx_strand_id
1 'polypeptide(L)'
;MNQYNNPRKSNWKSLITRPYVDNSLIYETVIDVFKSVKENGDVSLRKLTKKFDKVELKNIKVEIDEVDVSEKLISKELKSSIDLAFDNIYKFHLSQLTKNDNIEISEGINCWQEKRPISNVGFYIPGGTAPLFSTVLML
;
A
#
# COMPACT_ATOMS: atom_id res chain seq x y z
N MET A 1 0.78 26.33 -14.15
CA MET A 1 1.09 26.34 -12.71
C MET A 1 1.05 27.78 -12.23
N ASN A 2 0.29 28.08 -11.17
CA ASN A 2 0.16 29.45 -10.68
C ASN A 2 1.41 29.86 -9.89
N GLN A 3 1.91 31.07 -10.12
CA GLN A 3 3.03 31.63 -9.37
C GLN A 3 2.52 32.70 -8.40
N TYR A 4 2.99 32.66 -7.16
CA TYR A 4 2.62 33.60 -6.11
C TYR A 4 3.89 34.29 -5.57
N ASN A 5 4.21 35.49 -6.07
CA ASN A 5 5.39 36.25 -5.65
C ASN A 5 5.06 37.15 -4.46
N ASN A 6 5.80 36.99 -3.36
CA ASN A 6 5.62 37.76 -2.13
C ASN A 6 4.15 37.81 -1.63
N PRO A 7 3.45 36.66 -1.48
CA PRO A 7 2.06 36.66 -1.04
C PRO A 7 1.96 37.19 0.38
N ARG A 8 0.96 38.03 0.64
CA ARG A 8 0.64 38.50 1.99
C ARG A 8 0.46 37.30 2.93
N LYS A 9 0.92 37.40 4.18
CA LYS A 9 0.78 36.33 5.20
C LYS A 9 -0.68 35.87 5.38
N SER A 10 -1.64 36.78 5.21
CA SER A 10 -3.08 36.48 5.22
C SER A 10 -3.49 35.41 4.21
N ASN A 11 -2.77 35.30 3.09
CA ASN A 11 -3.10 34.40 1.99
C ASN A 11 -2.45 33.02 2.15
N TRP A 12 -1.46 32.86 3.04
CA TRP A 12 -0.69 31.61 3.17
C TRP A 12 -1.59 30.43 3.51
N LYS A 13 -2.60 30.63 4.36
CA LYS A 13 -3.56 29.57 4.73
C LYS A 13 -4.27 28.99 3.50
N SER A 14 -4.63 29.82 2.53
CA SER A 14 -5.26 29.39 1.28
C SER A 14 -4.27 28.76 0.30
N LEU A 15 -2.99 29.12 0.35
CA LEU A 15 -1.99 28.57 -0.58
C LEU A 15 -1.54 27.16 -0.20
N ILE A 16 -1.66 26.82 1.09
CA ILE A 16 -1.35 25.48 1.60
C ILE A 16 -2.55 24.55 1.64
N THR A 17 -3.76 25.01 1.23
CA THR A 17 -4.91 24.11 1.16
C THR A 17 -4.70 23.10 0.05
N ARG A 18 -4.83 21.82 0.40
CA ARG A 18 -4.96 20.76 -0.59
C ARG A 18 -6.37 20.79 -1.18
N PRO A 19 -6.56 20.40 -2.45
CA PRO A 19 -7.89 20.12 -2.98
C PRO A 19 -8.60 19.13 -2.06
N TYR A 20 -9.74 19.53 -1.52
CA TYR A 20 -10.58 18.67 -0.69
C TYR A 20 -11.77 18.21 -1.52
N VAL A 21 -12.06 16.92 -1.47
CA VAL A 21 -13.26 16.31 -2.03
C VAL A 21 -14.06 15.78 -0.83
N ASP A 22 -15.31 16.20 -0.70
CA ASP A 22 -16.20 15.66 0.33
C ASP A 22 -16.58 14.22 -0.02
N ASN A 23 -16.13 13.29 0.81
CA ASN A 23 -16.36 11.85 0.63
C ASN A 23 -17.57 11.34 1.43
N SER A 24 -18.36 12.21 2.05
CA SER A 24 -19.55 11.85 2.82
C SER A 24 -20.52 10.96 2.02
N LEU A 25 -20.69 11.27 0.73
CA LEU A 25 -21.56 10.53 -0.19
C LEU A 25 -21.08 9.12 -0.55
N ILE A 26 -19.80 8.79 -0.30
CA ILE A 26 -19.22 7.48 -0.64
C ILE A 26 -19.34 6.49 0.53
N TYR A 27 -19.52 7.01 1.75
CA TYR A 27 -19.49 6.23 2.99
C TYR A 27 -20.53 5.10 3.01
N GLU A 28 -21.79 5.41 2.69
CA GLU A 28 -22.87 4.42 2.66
C GLU A 28 -22.59 3.31 1.64
N THR A 29 -22.09 3.68 0.46
CA THR A 29 -21.73 2.72 -0.59
C THR A 29 -20.64 1.74 -0.13
N VAL A 30 -19.63 2.23 0.60
CA VAL A 30 -18.55 1.38 1.13
C VAL A 30 -19.06 0.43 2.21
N ILE A 31 -19.96 0.90 3.09
CA ILE A 31 -20.58 0.05 4.12
C ILE A 31 -21.35 -1.10 3.47
N ASP A 32 -22.14 -0.81 2.43
CA ASP A 32 -22.90 -1.83 1.73
C ASP A 32 -22.00 -2.89 1.07
N VAL A 33 -20.86 -2.46 0.50
CA VAL A 33 -19.84 -3.38 -0.02
C VAL A 33 -19.27 -4.26 1.09
N PHE A 34 -18.90 -3.68 2.24
CA PHE A 34 -18.37 -4.44 3.37
C PHE A 34 -19.38 -5.45 3.92
N LYS A 35 -20.65 -5.05 4.06
CA LYS A 35 -21.72 -5.96 4.49
C LYS A 35 -21.89 -7.11 3.51
N SER A 36 -21.94 -6.80 2.22
CA SER A 36 -22.09 -7.81 1.17
C SER A 36 -20.93 -8.80 1.13
N VAL A 37 -19.68 -8.34 1.30
CA VAL A 37 -18.50 -9.22 1.34
C VAL A 37 -18.47 -10.03 2.63
N LYS A 38 -18.85 -9.45 3.78
CA LYS A 38 -18.92 -10.18 5.05
C LYS A 38 -19.95 -11.32 5.01
N GLU A 39 -21.10 -11.10 4.38
CA GLU A 39 -22.20 -12.07 4.32
C GLU A 39 -21.98 -13.16 3.26
N ASN A 40 -21.37 -12.81 2.12
CA ASN A 40 -21.31 -13.72 0.96
C ASN A 40 -19.90 -14.02 0.43
N GLY A 41 -18.85 -13.49 1.06
CA GLY A 41 -17.44 -13.76 0.74
C GLY A 41 -17.11 -13.59 -0.75
N ASP A 42 -16.46 -14.60 -1.33
CA ASP A 42 -15.99 -14.64 -2.71
C ASP A 42 -17.08 -14.42 -3.76
N VAL A 43 -18.33 -14.78 -3.46
CA VAL A 43 -19.46 -14.55 -4.37
C VAL A 43 -19.66 -13.05 -4.59
N SER A 44 -19.55 -12.25 -3.52
CA SER A 44 -19.62 -10.79 -3.60
C SER A 44 -18.43 -10.23 -4.35
N LEU A 45 -17.22 -10.73 -4.09
CA LEU A 45 -16.01 -10.27 -4.79
C LEU A 45 -16.14 -10.45 -6.30
N ARG A 46 -16.53 -11.64 -6.76
CA ARG A 46 -16.74 -11.93 -8.20
C ARG A 46 -17.81 -11.03 -8.82
N LYS A 47 -18.91 -10.79 -8.09
CA LYS A 47 -19.99 -9.89 -8.54
C LYS A 47 -19.50 -8.45 -8.69
N LEU A 48 -18.73 -7.96 -7.72
CA LEU A 48 -18.18 -6.61 -7.73
C LEU A 48 -17.13 -6.45 -8.84
N THR A 49 -16.21 -7.40 -9.00
CA THR A 49 -15.24 -7.42 -10.10
C THR A 49 -15.92 -7.42 -11.47
N LYS A 50 -16.94 -8.27 -11.68
CA LYS A 50 -17.72 -8.27 -12.93
C LYS A 50 -18.41 -6.93 -13.17
N LYS A 51 -18.93 -6.29 -12.11
CA LYS A 51 -19.64 -5.01 -12.19
C LYS A 51 -18.70 -3.86 -12.54
N PHE A 52 -17.58 -3.73 -11.84
CA PHE A 52 -16.70 -2.56 -11.93
C PHE A 52 -15.56 -2.75 -12.92
N ASP A 53 -14.87 -3.90 -12.87
CA ASP A 53 -13.71 -4.19 -13.71
C ASP A 53 -14.11 -4.84 -15.04
N LYS A 54 -15.39 -5.23 -15.19
CA LYS A 54 -15.94 -5.89 -16.39
C LYS A 54 -15.28 -7.23 -16.73
N VAL A 55 -14.76 -7.90 -15.71
CA VAL A 55 -14.08 -9.21 -15.83
C VAL A 55 -14.84 -10.28 -15.06
N GLU A 56 -15.05 -11.44 -15.70
CA GLU A 56 -15.53 -12.64 -15.02
C GLU A 56 -14.35 -13.48 -14.53
N LEU A 57 -14.02 -13.36 -13.25
CA LEU A 57 -12.95 -14.15 -12.65
C LEU A 57 -13.39 -15.58 -12.37
N LYS A 58 -12.55 -16.55 -12.77
CA LYS A 58 -12.67 -17.96 -12.36
C LYS A 58 -11.98 -18.21 -11.01
N ASN A 59 -10.80 -17.65 -10.79
CA ASN A 59 -10.08 -17.70 -9.53
C ASN A 59 -9.79 -16.27 -9.06
N ILE A 60 -9.91 -16.02 -7.74
CA ILE A 60 -9.58 -14.72 -7.14
C ILE A 60 -8.07 -14.65 -6.88
N LYS A 61 -7.50 -15.77 -6.43
CA LYS A 61 -6.05 -15.93 -6.29
C LYS A 61 -5.45 -16.19 -7.66
N VAL A 62 -4.38 -15.46 -7.98
CA VAL A 62 -3.55 -15.70 -9.17
C VAL A 62 -2.87 -17.07 -9.03
N GLU A 63 -2.91 -17.87 -10.09
CA GLU A 63 -2.28 -19.19 -10.10
C GLU A 63 -0.76 -19.07 -10.26
N ILE A 64 0.00 -20.01 -9.69
CA ILE A 64 1.47 -19.95 -9.73
C ILE A 64 2.01 -19.97 -11.16
N ASP A 65 1.38 -20.74 -12.05
CA ASP A 65 1.76 -20.83 -13.46
C ASP A 65 1.61 -19.47 -14.17
N GLU A 66 0.62 -18.66 -13.79
CA GLU A 66 0.43 -17.30 -14.33
C GLU A 66 1.58 -16.38 -13.90
N VAL A 67 2.08 -16.54 -12.67
CA VAL A 67 3.25 -15.81 -12.17
C VAL A 67 4.50 -16.18 -12.98
N ASP A 68 4.76 -17.48 -13.15
CA ASP A 68 5.92 -17.98 -13.89
C ASP A 68 5.91 -17.54 -15.36
N VAL A 69 4.73 -17.48 -15.98
CA VAL A 69 4.56 -16.95 -17.33
C VAL A 69 4.81 -15.44 -17.35
N SER A 70 4.25 -14.69 -16.40
CA SER A 70 4.39 -13.24 -16.34
C SER A 70 5.84 -12.79 -16.18
N GLU A 71 6.64 -13.53 -15.42
CA GLU A 71 8.06 -13.24 -15.20
C GLU A 71 8.85 -13.28 -16.52
N LYS A 72 8.47 -14.15 -17.44
CA LYS A 72 9.10 -14.28 -18.77
C LYS A 72 8.75 -13.13 -19.72
N LEU A 73 7.69 -12.38 -19.42
CA LEU A 73 7.26 -11.22 -20.20
C LEU A 73 8.02 -9.94 -19.84
N ILE A 74 8.77 -9.94 -18.73
CA ILE A 74 9.52 -8.78 -18.27
C ILE A 74 10.90 -8.76 -18.93
N SER A 75 11.28 -7.63 -19.52
CA SER A 75 12.59 -7.45 -20.14
C SER A 75 13.72 -7.58 -19.11
N LYS A 76 14.90 -8.06 -19.55
CA LYS A 76 16.08 -8.18 -18.67
C LYS A 76 16.47 -6.84 -18.04
N GLU A 77 16.39 -5.75 -18.79
CA GLU A 77 16.69 -4.40 -18.33
C GLU A 77 15.75 -3.95 -17.20
N LEU A 78 14.44 -4.22 -17.35
CA LEU A 78 13.46 -3.89 -16.32
C LEU A 78 13.67 -4.75 -15.07
N LYS A 79 13.96 -6.05 -15.21
CA LYS A 79 14.31 -6.92 -14.08
C LYS A 79 15.50 -6.37 -13.29
N SER A 80 16.61 -6.07 -13.97
CA SER A 80 17.79 -5.52 -13.31
C SER A 80 17.52 -4.18 -12.61
N SER A 81 16.62 -3.36 -13.17
CA SER A 81 16.20 -2.10 -12.54
C SER A 81 15.35 -2.33 -11.27
N ILE A 82 14.48 -3.33 -11.30
CA ILE A 82 13.67 -3.75 -10.14
C ILE A 82 14.58 -4.31 -9.04
N ASP A 83 15.54 -5.17 -9.39
CA ASP A 83 16.49 -5.76 -8.44
C ASP A 83 17.33 -4.67 -7.76
N LEU A 84 17.84 -3.71 -8.54
CA LEU A 84 18.58 -2.56 -7.99
C LEU A 84 17.72 -1.72 -7.04
N ALA A 85 16.45 -1.49 -7.37
CA ALA A 85 15.53 -0.77 -6.49
C ALA A 85 15.28 -1.56 -5.20
N PHE A 86 15.03 -2.86 -5.31
CA PHE A 86 14.85 -3.76 -4.17
C PHE A 86 16.05 -3.73 -3.24
N ASP A 87 17.27 -3.89 -3.75
CA ASP A 87 18.49 -3.93 -2.93
C ASP A 87 18.67 -2.63 -2.12
N ASN A 88 18.41 -1.49 -2.75
CA ASN A 88 18.49 -0.19 -2.08
C ASN A 88 17.41 -0.03 -1.00
N ILE A 89 16.16 -0.39 -1.32
CA ILE A 89 15.03 -0.32 -0.38
C ILE A 89 15.27 -1.25 0.81
N TYR A 90 15.67 -2.50 0.54
CA TYR A 90 15.95 -3.52 1.53
C TYR A 90 17.07 -3.07 2.47
N LYS A 91 18.20 -2.59 1.91
CA LYS A 91 19.33 -2.08 2.70
C LYS A 91 18.92 -0.93 3.62
N PHE A 92 18.10 0.00 3.14
CA PHE A 92 17.62 1.11 3.96
C PHE A 92 16.69 0.65 5.09
N HIS A 93 15.68 -0.18 4.79
CA HIS A 93 14.73 -0.66 5.81
C HIS A 93 15.40 -1.59 6.82
N LEU A 94 16.34 -2.44 6.39
CA LEU A 94 17.11 -3.29 7.28
C LEU A 94 17.91 -2.47 8.31
N SER A 95 18.41 -1.29 7.93
CA SER A 95 19.15 -0.41 8.84
C SER A 95 18.29 0.18 9.97
N GLN A 96 16.95 0.10 9.87
CA GLN A 96 16.01 0.60 10.87
C GLN A 96 15.70 -0.41 11.98
N LEU A 97 16.26 -1.63 11.89
CA LEU A 97 16.19 -2.60 12.98
C LEU A 97 16.88 -2.02 14.23
N THR A 98 16.12 -1.87 15.30
CA THR A 98 16.64 -1.40 16.59
C THR A 98 17.13 -2.57 17.41
N LYS A 99 18.22 -2.35 18.15
CA LYS A 99 18.69 -3.32 19.14
C LYS A 99 17.74 -3.34 20.34
N ASN A 100 17.63 -4.50 20.99
CA ASN A 100 16.95 -4.62 22.27
C ASN A 100 17.95 -4.22 23.35
N ASP A 101 17.89 -2.97 23.79
CA ASP A 101 18.73 -2.49 24.89
C ASP A 101 17.99 -2.71 26.22
N ASN A 102 18.59 -3.51 27.10
CA ASN A 102 18.13 -3.66 28.47
C ASN A 102 18.73 -2.53 29.31
N ILE A 103 17.88 -1.78 29.99
CA ILE A 103 18.25 -0.60 30.75
C ILE A 103 17.85 -0.81 32.21
N GLU A 104 18.80 -0.67 33.13
CA GLU A 104 18.52 -0.58 34.56
C GLU A 104 18.09 0.85 34.90
N ILE A 105 16.83 1.03 35.28
CA ILE A 105 16.25 2.35 35.58
C ILE A 105 16.56 2.77 37.03
N SER A 106 16.63 1.80 37.92
CA SER A 106 17.05 1.92 39.32
C SER A 106 17.53 0.56 39.79
N GLU A 107 18.21 0.49 40.93
CA GLU A 107 18.77 -0.76 41.48
C GLU A 107 17.76 -1.92 41.44
N GLY A 108 18.10 -2.94 40.65
CA GLY A 108 17.29 -4.16 40.47
C GLY A 108 16.10 -4.05 39.51
N ILE A 109 15.83 -2.88 38.91
CA ILE A 109 14.71 -2.65 37.98
C ILE A 109 15.24 -2.50 36.56
N ASN A 110 15.04 -3.54 35.76
CA ASN A 110 15.40 -3.59 34.34
C ASN A 110 14.19 -3.39 33.44
N CYS A 111 14.35 -2.62 32.37
CA CYS A 111 13.33 -2.36 31.36
C CYS A 111 13.95 -2.50 29.96
N TRP A 112 13.20 -3.10 29.04
CA TRP A 112 13.57 -3.19 27.64
C TRP A 112 12.32 -3.09 26.75
N GLN A 113 12.56 -2.86 25.47
CA GLN A 113 11.52 -2.94 24.44
C GLN A 113 11.91 -4.02 23.43
N GLU A 114 10.92 -4.77 22.96
CA GLU A 114 11.08 -5.72 21.86
C GLU A 114 10.06 -5.41 20.76
N LYS A 115 10.51 -5.48 19.50
CA LYS A 115 9.64 -5.36 18.34
C LYS A 115 9.21 -6.75 17.88
N ARG A 116 7.91 -6.95 17.68
CA ARG A 116 7.32 -8.18 17.11
C ARG A 116 6.58 -7.85 15.82
N PRO A 117 6.67 -8.70 14.79
CA PRO A 117 5.97 -8.45 13.53
C PRO A 117 4.45 -8.61 13.72
N ILE A 118 3.69 -7.87 12.92
CA ILE A 118 2.25 -8.09 12.76
C ILE A 118 2.08 -9.40 11.97
N SER A 119 1.28 -10.34 12.49
CA SER A 119 1.18 -11.69 11.91
C SER A 119 0.50 -11.74 10.55
N ASN A 120 -0.40 -10.79 10.24
CA ASN A 120 -1.12 -10.72 8.97
C ASN A 120 -1.11 -9.28 8.47
N VAL A 121 -0.62 -9.08 7.25
CA VAL A 121 -0.61 -7.81 6.54
C VAL A 121 -1.30 -7.97 5.19
N GLY A 122 -2.02 -6.95 4.75
CA GLY A 122 -2.68 -6.92 3.44
C GLY A 122 -2.24 -5.69 2.67
N PHE A 123 -1.82 -5.88 1.42
CA PHE A 123 -1.36 -4.81 0.54
C PHE A 123 -2.34 -4.62 -0.62
N TYR A 124 -2.74 -3.37 -0.84
CA TYR A 124 -3.57 -3.00 -1.99
C TYR A 124 -2.72 -2.24 -3.01
N ILE A 125 -2.69 -2.75 -4.23
CA ILE A 125 -1.98 -2.13 -5.35
C ILE A 125 -3.04 -1.68 -6.37
N PRO A 126 -3.19 -0.37 -6.63
CA PRO A 126 -4.09 0.11 -7.65
C PRO A 126 -3.73 -0.46 -9.03
N GLY A 127 -4.72 -1.01 -9.72
CA GLY A 127 -4.61 -1.38 -11.13
C GLY A 127 -4.77 -0.19 -12.07
N GLY A 128 -4.85 -0.46 -13.37
CA GLY A 128 -5.05 0.55 -14.42
C GLY A 128 -4.15 0.29 -15.63
N THR A 129 -4.00 1.31 -16.48
CA THR A 129 -3.17 1.21 -17.69
C THR A 129 -1.66 1.29 -17.42
N ALA A 130 -1.27 1.82 -16.27
CA ALA A 130 0.12 1.94 -15.85
C ALA A 130 0.35 1.09 -14.57
N PRO A 131 1.18 0.05 -14.62
CA PRO A 131 1.43 -0.80 -13.45
C PRO A 131 2.31 -0.05 -12.43
N LEU A 132 1.78 0.16 -11.22
CA LEU A 132 2.50 0.81 -10.10
C LEU A 132 3.28 -0.21 -9.25
N PHE A 133 4.11 -1.04 -9.90
CA PHE A 133 4.86 -2.11 -9.23
C PHE A 133 5.90 -1.59 -8.23
N SER A 134 6.34 -0.32 -8.33
CA SER A 134 7.23 0.29 -7.33
C SER A 134 6.62 0.35 -5.93
N THR A 135 5.29 0.45 -5.83
CA THR A 135 4.58 0.42 -4.54
C THR A 135 4.69 -0.95 -3.88
N VAL A 136 4.74 -2.04 -4.67
CA VAL A 136 4.93 -3.40 -4.16
C VAL A 136 6.26 -3.53 -3.43
N LEU A 137 7.32 -2.88 -3.93
CA LEU A 137 8.64 -2.93 -3.31
C LEU A 137 8.71 -2.15 -1.98
N MET A 138 7.80 -1.19 -1.76
CA MET A 138 7.84 -0.28 -0.61
C MET A 138 7.02 -0.76 0.59
N LEU A 139 6.12 -1.71 0.39
CA LEU A 139 5.16 -2.21 1.37
C LEU A 139 5.65 -3.52 2.00
#